data_AF-A0A452QMI6-F1
#
_entry.id   AF-A0A452QMI6-F1
#
_cell.length_a   1.000
_cell.length_b   1.000
_cell.length_c   1.000
_cell.angle_alpha   90.00
_cell.angle_beta   90.00
_cell.angle_gamma   90.00
#
_symmetry.space_group_name_H-M   'P 1'
#
loop_
_entity.id
_entity.type
_entity.pdbx_description
1 polymer ?
#
loop_
_entity_poly.entity_id
_entity_poly.type
_entity_poly.pdbx_seq_one_letter_code
_entity_poly.pdbx_strand_id
1 'polypeptide(L)'
;GKAGTVPVIHCFLDSKNVVCLELCCHKCFFTYFTDVLENLHAAAYRNALANSLYCPDYRIGKVTPDELHYFVQNHFTSARMALIGLGVSHPVLKQVAEQFLNMRGGLGLPGAKAKYRGGEIREQNGDSLVHAALVAESAATGSTEANAFSVLQYVLGAGPYVKRGSNPTSSLYQAVAKGVHQPFDVSAFNASYSDSGLFGIYTISQAAAAGEVIKAAYNQVKTIAQGNLSNADVQAAKNKLKAGYLMSVETSEGFLDEVGSQALGAGSYTPPATVLQQIDSIADADVVNAAKKFVSGRKSMTASGNLGHTPFVDEL
;
A
#
# COMPACT_ATOMS: atom_id res chain seq x y z
N GLY A 1 9.52 29.52 -43.56
CA GLY A 1 10.69 28.89 -42.91
C GLY A 1 10.73 29.30 -41.46
N LYS A 2 10.90 28.31 -40.57
CA LYS A 2 11.00 28.37 -39.09
C LYS A 2 9.69 28.64 -38.33
N ALA A 3 8.92 27.57 -38.14
CA ALA A 3 7.97 27.44 -37.04
C ALA A 3 8.75 27.25 -35.73
N GLY A 4 8.35 27.97 -34.69
CA GLY A 4 9.00 28.02 -33.38
C GLY A 4 8.76 26.75 -32.56
N THR A 5 9.83 25.99 -32.35
CA THR A 5 9.92 24.85 -31.43
C THR A 5 10.24 25.33 -30.01
N VAL A 6 9.37 26.13 -29.37
CA VAL A 6 9.58 26.54 -27.96
C VAL A 6 8.24 26.71 -27.23
N PRO A 7 7.61 25.60 -26.77
CA PRO A 7 6.97 25.65 -25.45
C PRO A 7 7.27 24.44 -24.55
N VAL A 8 7.76 23.32 -25.09
CA VAL A 8 7.94 22.06 -24.33
C VAL A 8 9.13 22.12 -23.38
N ILE A 9 10.22 22.79 -23.77
CA ILE A 9 11.45 22.91 -22.94
C ILE A 9 11.20 23.76 -21.69
N HIS A 10 10.37 24.80 -21.81
CA HIS A 10 10.07 25.71 -20.69
C HIS A 10 9.14 25.03 -19.66
N CYS A 11 8.13 24.27 -20.11
CA CYS A 11 7.32 23.42 -19.22
C CYS A 11 8.14 22.32 -18.54
N PHE A 12 9.15 21.76 -19.22
CA PHE A 12 9.97 20.69 -18.65
C PHE A 12 10.92 21.19 -17.55
N LEU A 13 11.50 22.38 -17.72
CA LEU A 13 12.31 23.03 -16.68
C LEU A 13 11.46 23.45 -15.48
N ASP A 14 10.24 23.91 -15.71
CA ASP A 14 9.29 24.27 -14.65
C ASP A 14 8.84 23.01 -13.88
N SER A 15 8.51 21.92 -14.57
CA SER A 15 8.20 20.63 -13.95
C SER A 15 9.38 20.04 -13.17
N LYS A 16 10.63 20.19 -13.63
CA LYS A 16 11.81 19.77 -12.87
C LYS A 16 11.96 20.56 -11.57
N ASN A 17 11.71 21.86 -11.60
CA ASN A 17 11.72 22.69 -10.41
C ASN A 17 10.56 22.35 -9.48
N VAL A 18 9.37 22.08 -10.00
CA VAL A 18 8.21 21.63 -9.21
C VAL A 18 8.44 20.25 -8.59
N VAL A 19 9.02 19.28 -9.30
CA VAL A 19 9.36 17.95 -8.73
C VAL A 19 10.44 18.08 -7.66
N CYS A 20 11.44 18.94 -7.87
CA CYS A 20 12.45 19.24 -6.85
C CYS A 20 11.83 19.95 -5.64
N LEU A 21 10.88 20.86 -5.87
CA LEU A 21 10.13 21.57 -4.82
C LEU A 21 9.17 20.63 -4.09
N GLU A 22 8.49 19.71 -4.77
CA GLU A 22 7.61 18.70 -4.20
C GLU A 22 8.40 17.67 -3.42
N LEU A 23 9.57 17.23 -3.88
CA LEU A 23 10.47 16.33 -3.13
C LEU A 23 11.07 17.04 -1.91
N CYS A 24 11.46 18.32 -2.05
CA CYS A 24 11.97 19.13 -0.94
C CYS A 24 10.86 19.47 0.07
N CYS A 25 9.63 19.72 -0.39
CA CYS A 25 8.46 19.94 0.43
C CYS A 25 7.92 18.62 1.02
N HIS A 26 8.08 17.47 0.37
CA HIS A 26 7.77 16.15 0.95
C HIS A 26 8.75 15.83 2.09
N LYS A 27 10.06 15.99 1.83
CA LYS A 27 11.12 15.91 2.86
C LYS A 27 10.91 16.92 4.01
N CYS A 28 10.20 18.03 3.77
CA CYS A 28 9.90 19.05 4.79
C CYS A 28 8.51 18.95 5.44
N PHE A 29 7.52 18.27 4.85
CA PHE A 29 6.11 18.53 5.18
C PHE A 29 5.16 17.33 5.20
N PHE A 30 5.54 16.12 4.72
CA PHE A 30 4.60 14.99 4.69
C PHE A 30 5.19 13.63 5.11
N THR A 31 4.88 13.29 6.37
CA THR A 31 4.71 11.96 6.98
C THR A 31 5.85 10.93 6.90
N TYR A 32 6.59 10.75 7.99
CA TYR A 32 7.46 9.59 8.30
C TYR A 32 6.93 8.20 7.88
N PHE A 33 5.61 8.04 7.76
CA PHE A 33 4.98 6.83 7.24
C PHE A 33 5.33 6.53 5.78
N THR A 34 5.37 7.53 4.89
CA THR A 34 5.67 7.32 3.47
C THR A 34 7.13 6.89 3.28
N ASP A 35 8.06 7.52 3.99
CA ASP A 35 9.48 7.15 3.94
C ASP A 35 9.71 5.72 4.46
N VAL A 36 9.08 5.36 5.58
CA VAL A 36 9.15 4.01 6.12
C VAL A 36 8.56 2.99 5.15
N LEU A 37 7.44 3.30 4.48
CA LEU A 37 6.85 2.40 3.48
C LEU A 37 7.71 2.29 2.21
N GLU A 38 8.30 3.38 1.71
CA GLU A 38 9.18 3.33 0.53
C GLU A 38 10.43 2.49 0.83
N ASN A 39 11.08 2.74 1.97
CA ASN A 39 12.21 1.94 2.44
C ASN A 39 11.81 0.48 2.66
N LEU A 40 10.59 0.22 3.16
CA LEU A 40 10.06 -1.13 3.30
C LEU A 40 9.94 -1.87 1.98
N HIS A 41 9.45 -1.21 0.93
CA HIS A 41 9.36 -1.79 -0.41
C HIS A 41 10.74 -2.10 -0.99
N ALA A 42 11.69 -1.18 -0.80
CA ALA A 42 13.08 -1.36 -1.19
C ALA A 42 13.77 -2.51 -0.43
N ALA A 43 13.42 -2.72 0.84
CA ALA A 43 13.92 -3.83 1.66
C ALA A 43 13.27 -5.17 1.33
N ALA A 44 11.97 -5.17 1.02
CA ALA A 44 11.16 -6.36 0.80
C ALA A 44 11.41 -7.02 -0.56
N TYR A 45 11.48 -6.19 -1.61
CA TYR A 45 11.56 -6.63 -3.00
C TYR A 45 12.94 -6.35 -3.59
N ARG A 46 13.34 -7.14 -4.61
CA ARG A 46 14.59 -6.90 -5.35
C ARG A 46 14.39 -6.12 -6.65
N ASN A 47 13.20 -6.22 -7.24
CA ASN A 47 12.86 -5.70 -8.55
C ASN A 47 11.38 -5.33 -8.59
N ALA A 48 10.98 -4.59 -9.64
CA ALA A 48 9.62 -4.12 -9.84
C ALA A 48 9.11 -3.25 -8.68
N LEU A 49 8.49 -3.86 -7.68
CA LEU A 49 7.98 -3.19 -6.47
C LEU A 49 9.08 -2.61 -5.57
N ALA A 50 10.35 -2.92 -5.82
CA ALA A 50 11.49 -2.33 -5.12
C ALA A 50 11.85 -0.93 -5.62
N ASN A 51 11.37 -0.54 -6.81
CA ASN A 51 11.65 0.78 -7.36
C ASN A 51 10.85 1.81 -6.57
N SER A 52 11.53 2.87 -6.10
CA SER A 52 10.83 3.95 -5.41
C SER A 52 9.81 4.62 -6.31
N LEU A 53 8.68 5.01 -5.71
CA LEU A 53 7.68 5.83 -6.37
C LEU A 53 8.22 7.23 -6.70
N TYR A 54 9.17 7.71 -5.90
CA TYR A 54 9.76 9.02 -6.02
C TYR A 54 11.04 9.00 -6.85
N CYS A 55 11.30 10.09 -7.57
CA CYS A 55 12.53 10.24 -8.33
C CYS A 55 13.73 10.34 -7.35
N PRO A 56 14.70 9.42 -7.39
CA PRO A 56 15.81 9.46 -6.46
C PRO A 56 16.72 10.66 -6.74
N ASP A 57 17.34 11.19 -5.68
CA ASP A 57 18.14 12.43 -5.74
C ASP A 57 19.18 12.43 -6.88
N TYR A 58 19.83 11.29 -7.14
CA TYR A 58 20.85 11.18 -8.19
C TYR A 58 20.31 11.20 -9.63
N ARG A 59 18.99 11.05 -9.84
CA ARG A 59 18.29 11.15 -11.14
C ARG A 59 17.61 12.51 -11.34
N ILE A 60 17.42 13.30 -10.28
CA ILE A 60 16.85 14.65 -10.39
C ILE A 60 17.69 15.48 -11.38
N GLY A 61 17.03 16.14 -12.32
CA GLY A 61 17.66 16.92 -13.37
C GLY A 61 18.22 16.11 -14.56
N LYS A 62 18.51 14.81 -14.39
CA LYS A 62 19.08 13.93 -15.43
C LYS A 62 18.05 13.26 -16.33
N VAL A 63 16.77 13.30 -15.96
CA VAL A 63 15.68 12.79 -16.82
C VAL A 63 15.61 13.64 -18.10
N THR A 64 15.68 12.97 -19.25
CA THR A 64 15.63 13.61 -20.58
C THR A 64 14.21 13.52 -21.17
N PRO A 65 13.83 14.44 -22.07
CA PRO A 65 12.54 14.35 -22.77
C PRO A 65 12.40 13.06 -23.58
N ASP A 66 13.49 12.56 -24.17
CA ASP A 66 13.49 11.34 -24.98
C ASP A 66 13.18 10.10 -24.12
N GLU A 67 13.71 10.01 -22.89
CA GLU A 67 13.37 8.94 -21.94
C GLU A 67 11.87 8.95 -21.60
N LEU A 68 11.26 10.14 -21.43
CA LEU A 68 9.84 10.26 -21.13
C LEU A 68 8.96 9.89 -22.33
N HIS A 69 9.32 10.35 -23.53
CA HIS A 69 8.61 9.95 -24.74
C HIS A 69 8.70 8.44 -24.96
N TYR A 70 9.87 7.84 -24.74
CA TYR A 70 10.03 6.38 -24.78
C TYR A 70 9.13 5.69 -23.76
N PHE A 71 9.06 6.19 -22.52
CA PHE A 71 8.20 5.62 -21.49
C PHE A 71 6.72 5.67 -21.89
N VAL A 72 6.23 6.83 -22.32
CA VAL A 72 4.84 7.00 -22.77
C VAL A 72 4.53 6.06 -23.94
N GLN A 73 5.39 5.99 -24.95
CA GLN A 73 5.18 5.16 -26.14
C GLN A 73 5.13 3.65 -25.86
N ASN A 74 5.73 3.18 -24.77
CA ASN A 74 5.81 1.76 -24.42
C ASN A 74 4.82 1.33 -23.34
N HIS A 75 4.35 2.27 -22.50
CA HIS A 75 3.44 1.97 -21.39
C HIS A 75 2.01 2.47 -21.64
N PHE A 76 1.81 3.59 -22.33
CA PHE A 76 0.49 4.17 -22.63
C PHE A 76 -0.03 3.55 -23.92
N THR A 77 -0.47 2.30 -23.80
CA THR A 77 -1.00 1.50 -24.91
C THR A 77 -2.47 1.18 -24.67
N SER A 78 -3.21 0.95 -25.76
CA SER A 78 -4.64 0.62 -25.70
C SER A 78 -4.99 -0.53 -24.76
N ALA A 79 -4.12 -1.54 -24.60
CA ALA A 79 -4.36 -2.66 -23.69
C ALA A 79 -4.17 -2.33 -22.20
N ARG A 80 -3.63 -1.15 -21.87
CA ARG A 80 -3.26 -0.73 -20.49
C ARG A 80 -3.96 0.56 -20.07
N MET A 81 -5.00 0.97 -20.78
CA MET A 81 -5.77 2.17 -20.50
C MET A 81 -7.25 1.82 -20.46
N ALA A 82 -7.95 2.33 -19.46
CA ALA A 82 -9.39 2.20 -19.32
C ALA A 82 -10.01 3.60 -19.27
N LEU A 83 -11.06 3.81 -20.06
CA LEU A 83 -11.88 5.02 -19.99
C LEU A 83 -13.17 4.70 -19.25
N ILE A 84 -13.48 5.48 -18.23
CA ILE A 84 -14.60 5.25 -17.33
C ILE A 84 -15.40 6.54 -17.24
N GLY A 85 -16.71 6.42 -17.31
CA GLY A 85 -17.63 7.54 -17.17
C GLY A 85 -18.71 7.19 -16.16
N LEU A 86 -18.92 8.06 -15.18
CA LEU A 86 -20.04 8.00 -14.25
C LEU A 86 -21.12 8.98 -14.70
N GLY A 87 -22.37 8.53 -14.79
CA GLY A 87 -23.50 9.37 -15.21
C GLY A 87 -23.53 9.72 -16.70
N VAL A 88 -22.75 9.03 -17.53
CA VAL A 88 -22.70 9.25 -19.00
C VAL A 88 -23.21 8.00 -19.72
N SER A 89 -23.98 8.21 -20.79
CA SER A 89 -24.47 7.13 -21.65
C SER A 89 -23.30 6.43 -22.38
N HIS A 90 -23.27 5.09 -22.33
CA HIS A 90 -22.19 4.31 -22.91
C HIS A 90 -21.94 4.59 -24.41
N PRO A 91 -22.96 4.73 -25.29
CA PRO A 91 -22.76 5.17 -26.66
C PRO A 91 -22.02 6.50 -26.82
N VAL A 92 -22.31 7.49 -25.96
CA VAL A 92 -21.66 8.81 -26.00
C VAL A 92 -20.20 8.68 -25.57
N LEU A 93 -19.94 7.93 -24.50
CA LEU A 93 -18.58 7.68 -24.00
C LEU A 93 -17.74 6.96 -25.06
N LYS A 94 -18.32 5.96 -25.73
CA LYS A 94 -17.68 5.23 -26.83
C LYS A 94 -17.36 6.16 -28.00
N GLN A 95 -18.29 7.01 -28.41
CA GLN A 95 -18.05 7.97 -29.50
C GLN A 95 -16.91 8.93 -29.16
N VAL A 96 -16.86 9.45 -27.93
CA VAL A 96 -15.75 10.29 -27.46
C VAL A 96 -14.43 9.51 -27.47
N ALA A 97 -14.43 8.27 -27.00
CA ALA A 97 -13.25 7.41 -27.04
C ALA A 97 -12.74 7.21 -28.48
N GLU A 98 -13.63 6.84 -29.41
CA GLU A 98 -13.28 6.61 -30.82
C GLU A 98 -12.79 7.88 -31.54
N GLN A 99 -13.33 9.05 -31.17
CA GLN A 99 -12.97 10.32 -31.80
C GLN A 99 -11.67 10.91 -31.25
N PHE A 100 -11.43 10.83 -29.93
CA PHE A 100 -10.33 11.56 -29.27
C PHE A 100 -9.17 10.67 -28.83
N LEU A 101 -9.39 9.37 -28.59
CA LEU A 101 -8.34 8.46 -28.14
C LEU A 101 -7.69 7.75 -29.33
N ASN A 102 -6.89 8.49 -30.11
CA ASN A 102 -5.99 7.89 -31.09
C ASN A 102 -4.73 7.34 -30.40
N MET A 103 -4.85 6.17 -29.77
CA MET A 103 -3.79 5.56 -28.98
C MET A 103 -3.04 4.47 -29.75
N ARG A 104 -1.78 4.24 -29.37
CA ARG A 104 -0.99 3.17 -29.96
C ARG A 104 -1.58 1.80 -29.59
N GLY A 105 -1.86 0.99 -30.61
CA GLY A 105 -2.21 -0.42 -30.48
C GLY A 105 -1.03 -1.23 -29.93
N GLY A 106 -1.29 -2.14 -28.99
CA GLY A 106 -0.28 -3.08 -28.49
C GLY A 106 -0.50 -3.47 -27.03
N LEU A 107 0.16 -4.57 -26.61
CA LEU A 107 0.16 -5.06 -25.23
C LEU A 107 1.08 -4.23 -24.30
N GLY A 108 1.95 -3.40 -24.89
CA GLY A 108 2.99 -2.68 -24.17
C GLY A 108 4.12 -3.60 -23.68
N LEU A 109 5.10 -3.03 -22.99
CA LEU A 109 6.18 -3.82 -22.38
C LEU A 109 5.66 -4.53 -21.11
N PRO A 110 5.85 -5.86 -20.98
CA PRO A 110 5.46 -6.59 -19.79
C PRO A 110 6.30 -6.12 -18.59
N GLY A 111 5.63 -5.89 -17.46
CA GLY A 111 6.31 -5.60 -16.20
C GLY A 111 7.10 -6.81 -15.71
N ALA A 112 8.25 -6.56 -15.07
CA ALA A 112 8.96 -7.63 -14.36
C ALA A 112 8.12 -8.08 -13.17
N LYS A 113 8.03 -9.39 -12.94
CA LYS A 113 7.37 -9.93 -11.73
C LYS A 113 8.16 -9.55 -10.48
N ALA A 114 7.46 -9.10 -9.45
CA ALA A 114 8.02 -8.82 -8.14
C ALA A 114 8.58 -10.11 -7.51
N LYS A 115 9.75 -10.01 -6.89
CA LYS A 115 10.36 -11.11 -6.15
C LYS A 115 10.62 -10.67 -4.72
N TYR A 116 9.85 -11.21 -3.80
CA TYR A 116 10.05 -11.01 -2.37
C TYR A 116 11.32 -11.74 -1.90
N ARG A 117 12.12 -11.11 -1.05
CA ARG A 117 13.30 -11.75 -0.45
C ARG A 117 13.39 -11.65 1.07
N GLY A 118 12.77 -10.64 1.67
CA GLY A 118 13.10 -10.25 3.03
C GLY A 118 14.27 -9.26 3.05
N GLY A 119 14.36 -8.46 4.10
CA GLY A 119 15.43 -7.47 4.26
C GLY A 119 15.13 -6.48 5.38
N GLU A 120 16.16 -5.79 5.84
CA GLU A 120 16.04 -4.78 6.88
C GLU A 120 16.69 -3.47 6.43
N ILE A 121 15.98 -2.35 6.57
CA ILE A 121 16.53 -1.00 6.40
C ILE A 121 16.33 -0.21 7.69
N ARG A 122 17.40 0.43 8.16
CA ARG A 122 17.43 1.18 9.41
C ARG A 122 17.94 2.60 9.13
N GLU A 123 17.11 3.59 9.42
CA GLU A 123 17.41 5.00 9.23
C GLU A 123 17.49 5.73 10.58
N GLN A 124 18.71 5.98 11.04
CA GLN A 124 18.93 6.72 12.27
C GLN A 124 18.91 8.22 11.97
N ASN A 125 17.82 8.89 12.30
CA ASN A 125 17.62 10.32 12.04
C ASN A 125 17.59 11.20 13.30
N GLY A 126 17.68 10.59 14.50
CA GLY A 126 17.73 11.30 15.78
C GLY A 126 16.39 11.78 16.31
N ASP A 127 15.28 11.42 15.65
CA ASP A 127 13.93 11.77 16.12
C ASP A 127 13.57 11.11 17.46
N SER A 128 12.68 11.76 18.21
CA SER A 128 12.21 11.27 19.51
C SER A 128 11.29 10.05 19.39
N LEU A 129 10.61 9.91 18.25
CA LEU A 129 9.74 8.78 17.93
C LEU A 129 10.46 7.79 17.02
N VAL A 130 10.15 6.52 17.22
CA VAL A 130 10.56 5.42 16.36
C VAL A 130 9.36 4.99 15.55
N HIS A 131 9.51 5.06 14.23
CA HIS A 131 8.57 4.54 13.26
C HIS A 131 9.12 3.22 12.73
N ALA A 132 8.42 2.12 12.98
CA ALA A 132 8.84 0.81 12.51
C ALA A 132 7.70 0.09 11.79
N ALA A 133 8.03 -0.59 10.70
CA ALA A 133 7.12 -1.45 9.95
C ALA A 133 7.72 -2.85 9.87
N LEU A 134 6.96 -3.87 10.28
CA LEU A 134 7.33 -5.27 10.14
C LEU A 134 6.33 -5.96 9.21
N VAL A 135 6.81 -6.52 8.10
CA VAL A 135 5.97 -7.16 7.08
C VAL A 135 6.46 -8.53 6.66
N ALA A 136 5.56 -9.28 6.04
CA ALA A 136 5.86 -10.48 5.27
C ALA A 136 5.10 -10.46 3.93
N GLU A 137 5.52 -11.31 3.01
CA GLU A 137 4.80 -11.55 1.75
C GLU A 137 3.38 -12.06 2.02
N SER A 138 2.39 -11.40 1.43
CA SER A 138 0.98 -11.76 1.52
C SER A 138 0.50 -12.46 0.25
N ALA A 139 -0.54 -11.94 -0.40
CA ALA A 139 -1.15 -12.54 -1.58
C ALA A 139 -1.48 -11.47 -2.63
N ALA A 140 -1.53 -11.89 -3.90
CA ALA A 140 -1.90 -11.02 -5.00
C ALA A 140 -3.40 -10.67 -4.97
N THR A 141 -3.73 -9.47 -5.42
CA THR A 141 -5.10 -8.97 -5.54
C THR A 141 -5.96 -9.92 -6.38
N GLY A 142 -7.21 -10.14 -5.98
CA GLY A 142 -8.16 -11.02 -6.65
C GLY A 142 -8.11 -12.49 -6.19
N SER A 143 -7.15 -12.86 -5.33
CA SER A 143 -7.13 -14.18 -4.68
C SER A 143 -8.02 -14.21 -3.43
N THR A 144 -8.54 -15.39 -3.07
CA THR A 144 -9.24 -15.60 -1.80
C THR A 144 -8.32 -15.35 -0.60
N GLU A 145 -7.03 -15.65 -0.74
CA GLU A 145 -6.00 -15.35 0.27
C GLU A 145 -5.89 -13.84 0.54
N ALA A 146 -5.94 -12.99 -0.49
CA ALA A 146 -5.87 -11.53 -0.30
C ALA A 146 -7.05 -11.02 0.53
N ASN A 147 -8.25 -11.56 0.32
CA ASN A 147 -9.42 -11.25 1.13
C ASN A 147 -9.25 -11.72 2.59
N ALA A 148 -8.63 -12.88 2.82
CA ALA A 148 -8.31 -13.35 4.17
C ALA A 148 -7.31 -12.42 4.88
N PHE A 149 -6.29 -11.90 4.18
CA PHE A 149 -5.37 -10.89 4.72
C PHE A 149 -6.06 -9.56 5.03
N SER A 150 -7.01 -9.12 4.18
CA SER A 150 -7.82 -7.94 4.45
C SER A 150 -8.68 -8.12 5.70
N VAL A 151 -9.32 -9.28 5.89
CA VAL A 151 -10.05 -9.57 7.14
C VAL A 151 -9.09 -9.58 8.34
N LEU A 152 -7.91 -10.20 8.21
CA LEU A 152 -6.88 -10.22 9.24
C LEU A 152 -6.42 -8.81 9.66
N GLN A 153 -6.28 -7.88 8.71
CA GLN A 153 -5.97 -6.48 8.98
C GLN A 153 -7.02 -5.85 9.92
N TYR A 154 -8.31 -6.07 9.65
CA TYR A 154 -9.39 -5.53 10.47
C TYR A 154 -9.57 -6.22 11.82
N VAL A 155 -9.18 -7.50 11.94
CA VAL A 155 -9.10 -8.22 13.23
C VAL A 155 -8.02 -7.62 14.13
N LEU A 156 -6.83 -7.41 13.58
CA LEU A 156 -5.70 -6.83 14.32
C LEU A 156 -5.96 -5.36 14.65
N GLY A 157 -6.50 -4.61 13.70
CA GLY A 157 -6.80 -3.20 13.85
C GLY A 157 -6.30 -2.42 12.65
N ALA A 158 -7.22 -2.03 11.77
CA ALA A 158 -6.94 -0.98 10.80
C ALA A 158 -6.69 0.34 11.55
N GLY A 159 -5.79 1.18 10.99
CA GLY A 159 -5.47 2.49 11.54
C GLY A 159 -6.71 3.37 11.77
N PRO A 160 -6.58 4.43 12.57
CA PRO A 160 -7.71 5.29 12.92
C PRO A 160 -8.25 6.02 11.67
N TYR A 161 -9.57 6.06 11.49
CA TYR A 161 -10.22 6.87 10.45
C TYR A 161 -10.06 8.38 10.68
N VAL A 162 -9.75 8.77 11.93
CA VAL A 162 -9.51 10.16 12.30
C VAL A 162 -7.99 10.40 12.26
N LYS A 163 -7.54 11.43 11.53
CA LYS A 163 -6.11 11.78 11.31
C LYS A 163 -5.25 11.89 12.58
N ARG A 164 -5.87 12.10 13.74
CA ARG A 164 -5.22 12.17 15.07
C ARG A 164 -5.95 11.32 16.11
N GLY A 165 -6.73 10.35 15.65
CA GLY A 165 -7.38 9.38 16.52
C GLY A 165 -6.43 8.27 16.90
N SER A 166 -6.86 7.44 17.83
CA SER A 166 -6.26 6.14 18.11
C SER A 166 -7.35 5.09 17.98
N ASN A 167 -6.98 3.83 17.79
CA ASN A 167 -7.94 2.73 17.77
C ASN A 167 -7.80 1.85 19.03
N PRO A 168 -8.18 2.35 20.23
CA PRO A 168 -7.96 1.63 21.49
C PRO A 168 -8.81 0.36 21.62
N THR A 169 -9.81 0.20 20.75
CA THR A 169 -10.67 -0.99 20.70
C THR A 169 -10.07 -2.13 19.88
N SER A 170 -8.97 -1.90 19.18
CA SER A 170 -8.33 -2.93 18.36
C SER A 170 -7.58 -3.94 19.22
N SER A 171 -7.57 -5.21 18.78
CA SER A 171 -6.89 -6.29 19.51
C SER A 171 -5.39 -6.04 19.61
N LEU A 172 -4.79 -5.47 18.55
CA LEU A 172 -3.37 -5.13 18.50
C LEU A 172 -3.02 -4.02 19.48
N TYR A 173 -3.80 -2.93 19.52
CA TYR A 173 -3.59 -1.85 20.48
C TYR A 173 -3.74 -2.33 21.93
N GLN A 174 -4.78 -3.12 22.22
CA GLN A 174 -5.00 -3.66 23.56
C GLN A 174 -3.90 -4.62 24.01
N ALA A 175 -3.33 -5.41 23.09
CA ALA A 175 -2.23 -6.29 23.39
C ALA A 175 -0.96 -5.53 23.79
N VAL A 176 -0.64 -4.46 23.07
CA VAL A 176 0.52 -3.59 23.37
C VAL A 176 0.28 -2.79 24.67
N ALA A 177 -0.93 -2.26 24.87
CA ALA A 177 -1.29 -1.46 26.04
C ALA A 177 -1.18 -2.21 27.38
N LYS A 178 -1.19 -3.55 27.37
CA LYS A 178 -1.05 -4.36 28.60
C LYS A 178 0.35 -4.30 29.20
N GLY A 179 1.38 -4.16 28.37
CA GLY A 179 2.78 -4.17 28.80
C GLY A 179 3.48 -2.82 28.65
N VAL A 180 3.01 -1.97 27.74
CA VAL A 180 3.65 -0.68 27.44
C VAL A 180 2.77 0.46 27.94
N HIS A 181 3.31 1.25 28.85
CA HIS A 181 2.63 2.42 29.42
C HIS A 181 3.07 3.76 28.78
N GLN A 182 4.14 3.74 27.98
CA GLN A 182 4.56 4.92 27.23
C GLN A 182 3.62 5.19 26.05
N PRO A 183 3.53 6.43 25.54
CA PRO A 183 2.78 6.74 24.32
C PRO A 183 3.26 5.90 23.12
N PHE A 184 2.32 5.21 22.49
CA PHE A 184 2.53 4.44 21.27
C PHE A 184 1.28 4.53 20.38
N ASP A 185 1.47 4.21 19.10
CA ASP A 185 0.40 3.89 18.17
C ASP A 185 0.78 2.63 17.38
N VAL A 186 -0.22 1.83 17.04
CA VAL A 186 0.00 0.57 16.33
C VAL A 186 -1.17 0.27 15.41
N SER A 187 -0.87 -0.13 14.18
CA SER A 187 -1.86 -0.46 13.17
C SER A 187 -1.39 -1.62 12.29
N ALA A 188 -2.34 -2.40 11.78
CA ALA A 188 -2.07 -3.38 10.74
C ALA A 188 -2.41 -2.78 9.37
N PHE A 189 -1.65 -3.16 8.36
CA PHE A 189 -1.90 -2.78 6.97
C PHE A 189 -1.72 -3.97 6.03
N ASN A 190 -2.48 -3.94 4.93
CA ASN A 190 -2.39 -4.87 3.82
C ASN A 190 -2.25 -4.08 2.53
N ALA A 191 -1.21 -4.36 1.75
CA ALA A 191 -0.97 -3.82 0.43
C ALA A 191 -0.93 -4.97 -0.57
N SER A 192 -1.98 -5.12 -1.38
CA SER A 192 -2.07 -6.19 -2.38
C SER A 192 -1.79 -5.62 -3.78
N TYR A 193 -0.91 -6.28 -4.52
CA TYR A 193 -0.54 -5.96 -5.90
C TYR A 193 -1.00 -7.06 -6.86
N SER A 194 -0.86 -6.84 -8.17
CA SER A 194 -1.28 -7.79 -9.20
C SER A 194 -0.56 -9.15 -9.13
N ASP A 195 0.68 -9.19 -8.62
CA ASP A 195 1.53 -10.38 -8.64
C ASP A 195 2.12 -10.75 -7.28
N SER A 196 1.97 -9.89 -6.26
CA SER A 196 2.47 -10.09 -4.90
C SER A 196 1.62 -9.28 -3.90
N GLY A 197 1.90 -9.39 -2.62
CA GLY A 197 1.33 -8.51 -1.60
C GLY A 197 2.25 -8.37 -0.39
N LEU A 198 2.03 -7.35 0.41
CA LEU A 198 2.66 -7.15 1.71
C LEU A 198 1.58 -7.05 2.77
N PHE A 199 1.77 -7.79 3.85
CA PHE A 199 0.96 -7.65 5.05
C PHE A 199 1.87 -7.41 6.24
N GLY A 200 1.47 -6.53 7.14
CA GLY A 200 2.19 -6.38 8.38
C GLY A 200 1.66 -5.33 9.33
N ILE A 201 2.53 -4.96 10.25
CA ILE A 201 2.25 -4.08 11.36
C ILE A 201 3.14 -2.84 11.27
N TYR A 202 2.54 -1.69 11.53
CA TYR A 202 3.22 -0.42 11.63
C TYR A 202 3.05 0.12 13.05
N THR A 203 4.17 0.45 13.68
CA THR A 203 4.25 0.91 15.06
C THR A 203 4.92 2.27 15.12
N ILE A 204 4.37 3.15 15.94
CA ILE A 204 4.98 4.41 16.35
C ILE A 204 5.14 4.36 17.85
N SER A 205 6.33 4.61 18.37
CA SER A 205 6.59 4.55 19.81
C SER A 205 7.71 5.47 20.23
N GLN A 206 7.80 5.78 21.52
CA GLN A 206 9.01 6.38 22.06
C GLN A 206 10.19 5.40 21.96
N ALA A 207 11.39 5.94 21.78
CA ALA A 207 12.62 5.16 21.59
C ALA A 207 12.84 4.09 22.66
N ALA A 208 12.59 4.40 23.93
CA ALA A 208 12.76 3.47 25.05
C ALA A 208 11.79 2.27 25.01
N ALA A 209 10.57 2.46 24.48
CA ALA A 209 9.54 1.43 24.41
C ALA A 209 9.51 0.68 23.06
N ALA A 210 10.31 1.09 22.07
CA ALA A 210 10.23 0.56 20.71
C ALA A 210 10.33 -0.96 20.63
N GLY A 211 11.30 -1.55 21.33
CA GLY A 211 11.46 -3.01 21.34
C GLY A 211 10.32 -3.76 22.00
N GLU A 212 9.72 -3.21 23.07
CA GLU A 212 8.57 -3.82 23.73
C GLU A 212 7.31 -3.73 22.85
N VAL A 213 7.08 -2.58 22.21
CA VAL A 213 5.93 -2.36 21.32
C VAL A 213 5.98 -3.31 20.11
N ILE A 214 7.12 -3.41 19.43
CA ILE A 214 7.28 -4.27 18.25
C ILE A 214 7.11 -5.74 18.63
N LYS A 215 7.73 -6.19 19.72
CA LYS A 215 7.61 -7.57 20.20
C LYS A 215 6.17 -7.90 20.63
N ALA A 216 5.51 -7.01 21.37
CA ALA A 216 4.12 -7.19 21.78
C ALA A 216 3.17 -7.25 20.57
N ALA A 217 3.35 -6.37 19.60
CA ALA A 217 2.57 -6.35 18.37
C ALA A 217 2.77 -7.64 17.55
N TYR A 218 4.02 -8.10 17.40
CA TYR A 218 4.30 -9.37 16.70
C TYR A 218 3.75 -10.59 17.45
N ASN A 219 3.86 -10.62 18.78
CA ASN A 219 3.30 -11.69 19.62
C ASN A 219 1.78 -11.77 19.54
N GLN A 220 1.09 -10.65 19.35
CA GLN A 220 -0.35 -10.66 19.10
C GLN A 220 -0.69 -11.38 17.80
N VAL A 221 0.08 -11.15 16.72
CA VAL A 221 -0.10 -11.88 15.46
C VAL A 221 0.21 -13.38 15.62
N LYS A 222 1.26 -13.74 16.38
CA LYS A 222 1.56 -15.14 16.74
C LYS A 222 0.40 -15.80 17.49
N THR A 223 -0.25 -15.07 18.40
CA THR A 223 -1.39 -15.57 19.19
C THR A 223 -2.59 -15.88 18.28
N ILE A 224 -2.88 -15.02 17.30
CA ILE A 224 -3.92 -15.28 16.29
C ILE A 224 -3.54 -16.48 15.41
N ALA A 225 -2.26 -16.59 15.01
CA ALA A 225 -1.77 -17.72 14.23
C ALA A 225 -1.89 -19.07 14.95
N GLN A 226 -1.88 -19.08 16.29
CA GLN A 226 -2.12 -20.27 17.12
C GLN A 226 -3.62 -20.64 17.22
N GLY A 227 -4.51 -19.85 16.63
CA GLY A 227 -5.96 -20.10 16.63
C GLY A 227 -6.70 -19.44 17.79
N ASN A 228 -6.06 -18.54 18.55
CA ASN A 228 -6.74 -17.74 19.55
C ASN A 228 -7.46 -16.56 18.89
N LEU A 229 -8.55 -16.89 18.20
CA LEU A 229 -9.40 -15.95 17.47
C LEU A 229 -10.85 -16.31 17.72
N SER A 230 -11.62 -15.37 18.28
CA SER A 230 -13.05 -15.55 18.49
C SER A 230 -13.80 -15.39 17.16
N ASN A 231 -14.80 -16.23 16.92
CA ASN A 231 -15.71 -16.08 15.78
C ASN A 231 -16.39 -14.69 15.78
N ALA A 232 -16.69 -14.15 16.96
CA ALA A 232 -17.27 -12.81 17.09
C ALA A 232 -16.31 -11.71 16.59
N ASP A 233 -15.01 -11.86 16.81
CA ASP A 233 -14.00 -10.90 16.34
C ASP A 233 -13.85 -10.95 14.81
N VAL A 234 -13.89 -12.15 14.23
CA VAL A 234 -13.88 -12.33 12.77
C VAL A 234 -15.11 -11.71 12.14
N GLN A 235 -16.30 -11.97 12.71
CA GLN A 235 -17.54 -11.41 12.17
C GLN A 235 -17.56 -9.88 12.30
N ALA A 236 -17.07 -9.32 13.42
CA ALA A 236 -16.92 -7.89 13.59
C ALA A 236 -15.93 -7.30 12.58
N ALA A 237 -14.80 -7.97 12.33
CA ALA A 237 -13.81 -7.54 11.34
C ALA A 237 -14.36 -7.56 9.91
N LYS A 238 -15.09 -8.62 9.52
CA LYS A 238 -15.81 -8.68 8.24
C LYS A 238 -16.79 -7.52 8.10
N ASN A 239 -17.58 -7.24 9.13
CA ASN A 239 -18.53 -6.13 9.11
C ASN A 239 -17.82 -4.78 8.98
N LYS A 240 -16.70 -4.56 9.66
CA LYS A 240 -15.88 -3.35 9.52
C LYS A 240 -15.27 -3.20 8.13
N LEU A 241 -14.75 -4.29 7.54
CA LEU A 241 -14.22 -4.31 6.18
C LEU A 241 -15.30 -3.99 5.15
N LYS A 242 -16.47 -4.63 5.26
CA LYS A 242 -17.64 -4.37 4.40
C LYS A 242 -18.13 -2.92 4.53
N ALA A 243 -18.21 -2.39 5.75
CA ALA A 243 -18.59 -1.01 5.98
C ALA A 243 -17.58 -0.03 5.36
N GLY A 244 -16.28 -0.26 5.56
CA GLY A 244 -15.22 0.57 4.96
C GLY A 244 -15.27 0.57 3.43
N TYR A 245 -15.45 -0.61 2.82
CA TYR A 245 -15.62 -0.74 1.37
C TYR A 245 -16.88 -0.02 0.86
N LEU A 246 -18.02 -0.18 1.53
CA LEU A 246 -19.26 0.49 1.13
C LEU A 246 -19.17 2.01 1.26
N MET A 247 -18.49 2.51 2.30
CA MET A 247 -18.24 3.94 2.49
C MET A 247 -17.32 4.51 1.40
N SER A 248 -16.32 3.75 0.93
CA SER A 248 -15.44 4.24 -0.15
C SER A 248 -16.19 4.36 -1.48
N VAL A 249 -17.03 3.38 -1.82
CA VAL A 249 -17.79 3.37 -3.09
C VAL A 249 -19.04 4.24 -3.07
N GLU A 250 -19.40 4.84 -1.94
CA GLU A 250 -20.53 5.80 -1.84
C GLU A 250 -20.23 7.11 -2.58
N THR A 251 -18.96 7.51 -2.58
CA THR A 251 -18.53 8.73 -3.28
C THR A 251 -18.34 8.47 -4.77
N SER A 252 -18.68 9.45 -5.61
CA SER A 252 -18.49 9.35 -7.07
C SER A 252 -17.03 9.06 -7.45
N GLU A 253 -16.08 9.65 -6.72
CA GLU A 253 -14.64 9.44 -6.91
C GLU A 253 -14.24 8.01 -6.53
N GLY A 254 -14.58 7.55 -5.32
CA GLY A 254 -14.24 6.19 -4.90
C GLY A 254 -14.94 5.11 -5.72
N PHE A 255 -16.15 5.37 -6.26
CA PHE A 255 -16.80 4.47 -7.19
C PHE A 255 -16.07 4.41 -8.55
N LEU A 256 -15.62 5.54 -9.08
CA LEU A 256 -14.84 5.59 -10.32
C LEU A 256 -13.49 4.88 -10.16
N ASP A 257 -12.81 5.09 -9.04
CA ASP A 257 -11.54 4.43 -8.72
C ASP A 257 -11.70 2.93 -8.60
N GLU A 258 -12.77 2.45 -7.97
CA GLU A 258 -13.09 1.03 -7.84
C GLU A 258 -13.33 0.39 -9.22
N VAL A 259 -14.22 0.98 -10.02
CA VAL A 259 -14.51 0.49 -11.37
C VAL A 259 -13.25 0.49 -12.23
N GLY A 260 -12.39 1.50 -12.06
CA GLY A 260 -11.16 1.61 -12.84
C GLY A 260 -10.09 0.63 -12.44
N SER A 261 -9.90 0.45 -11.15
CA SER A 261 -8.97 -0.55 -10.61
C SER A 261 -9.37 -1.95 -11.05
N GLN A 262 -10.67 -2.28 -11.02
CA GLN A 262 -11.17 -3.57 -11.49
C GLN A 262 -11.07 -3.72 -13.03
N ALA A 263 -11.40 -2.67 -13.78
CA ALA A 263 -11.28 -2.69 -15.24
C ALA A 263 -9.82 -2.86 -15.70
N LEU A 264 -8.86 -2.23 -15.01
CA LEU A 264 -7.43 -2.35 -15.32
C LEU A 264 -6.83 -3.67 -14.82
N GLY A 265 -7.23 -4.13 -13.64
CA GLY A 265 -6.66 -5.32 -13.01
C GLY A 265 -7.26 -6.64 -13.49
N ALA A 266 -8.59 -6.73 -13.51
CA ALA A 266 -9.32 -7.95 -13.86
C ALA A 266 -9.91 -7.92 -15.29
N GLY A 267 -9.99 -6.75 -15.92
CA GLY A 267 -10.67 -6.60 -17.22
C GLY A 267 -12.19 -6.73 -17.14
N SER A 268 -12.76 -6.82 -15.93
CA SER A 268 -14.17 -7.03 -15.69
C SER A 268 -14.63 -6.28 -14.45
N TYR A 269 -15.86 -5.76 -14.49
CA TYR A 269 -16.50 -5.15 -13.32
C TYR A 269 -17.24 -6.20 -12.49
N THR A 270 -16.91 -6.23 -11.20
CA THR A 270 -17.54 -7.02 -10.16
C THR A 270 -18.42 -6.10 -9.31
N PRO A 271 -19.75 -6.34 -9.27
CA PRO A 271 -20.65 -5.52 -8.48
C PRO A 271 -20.31 -5.59 -6.98
N PRO A 272 -20.52 -4.49 -6.21
CA PRO A 272 -20.25 -4.45 -4.78
C PRO A 272 -20.86 -5.62 -4.01
N ALA A 273 -22.09 -6.04 -4.36
CA ALA A 273 -22.75 -7.18 -3.72
C ALA A 273 -21.95 -8.49 -3.82
N THR A 274 -21.24 -8.71 -4.94
CA THR A 274 -20.39 -9.91 -5.12
C THR A 274 -19.13 -9.81 -4.27
N VAL A 275 -18.54 -8.61 -4.17
CA VAL A 275 -17.38 -8.36 -3.29
C VAL A 275 -17.75 -8.63 -1.82
N LEU A 276 -18.93 -8.18 -1.38
CA LEU A 276 -19.43 -8.45 -0.03
C LEU A 276 -19.60 -9.96 0.23
N GLN A 277 -20.14 -10.71 -0.74
CA GLN A 277 -20.26 -12.17 -0.65
C GLN A 277 -18.89 -12.86 -0.55
N GLN A 278 -17.91 -12.39 -1.31
CA GLN A 278 -16.54 -12.90 -1.23
C GLN A 278 -15.94 -12.67 0.16
N ILE A 279 -16.15 -11.51 0.78
CA ILE A 279 -15.72 -11.22 2.16
C ILE A 279 -16.45 -12.12 3.16
N ASP A 280 -17.75 -12.33 2.98
CA ASP A 280 -18.55 -13.18 3.88
C ASP A 280 -18.15 -14.65 3.80
N SER A 281 -17.72 -15.12 2.62
CA SER A 281 -17.28 -16.49 2.37
C SER A 281 -15.98 -16.90 3.09
N ILE A 282 -15.19 -15.93 3.57
CA ILE A 282 -13.92 -16.19 4.27
C ILE A 282 -14.18 -16.93 5.57
N ALA A 283 -13.61 -18.12 5.75
CA ALA A 283 -13.74 -18.87 6.99
C ALA A 283 -12.75 -18.37 8.06
N ASP A 284 -13.04 -18.62 9.33
CA ASP A 284 -12.12 -18.32 10.44
C ASP A 284 -10.76 -19.02 10.25
N ALA A 285 -10.78 -20.22 9.68
CA ALA A 285 -9.58 -20.99 9.33
C ALA A 285 -8.70 -20.26 8.31
N ASP A 286 -9.29 -19.54 7.34
CA ASP A 286 -8.53 -18.80 6.33
C ASP A 286 -7.77 -17.63 6.95
N VAL A 287 -8.39 -16.95 7.93
CA VAL A 287 -7.76 -15.86 8.68
C VAL A 287 -6.59 -16.37 9.52
N VAL A 288 -6.78 -17.52 10.19
CA VAL A 288 -5.70 -18.17 10.96
C VAL A 288 -4.57 -18.64 10.03
N ASN A 289 -4.89 -19.17 8.84
CA ASN A 289 -3.90 -19.57 7.85
C ASN A 289 -3.12 -18.37 7.30
N ALA A 290 -3.78 -17.23 7.05
CA ALA A 290 -3.12 -15.99 6.68
C ALA A 290 -2.15 -15.50 7.78
N ALA A 291 -2.57 -15.55 9.05
CA ALA A 291 -1.70 -15.22 10.17
C ALA A 291 -0.51 -16.19 10.29
N LYS A 292 -0.72 -17.50 10.09
CA LYS A 292 0.37 -18.50 10.06
C LYS A 292 1.35 -18.23 8.92
N LYS A 293 0.85 -17.90 7.72
CA LYS A 293 1.67 -17.53 6.56
C LYS A 293 2.53 -16.32 6.89
N PHE A 294 1.94 -15.27 7.49
CA PHE A 294 2.69 -14.11 7.96
C PHE A 294 3.78 -14.51 8.96
N VAL A 295 3.49 -15.31 9.98
CA VAL A 295 4.46 -15.71 11.02
C VAL A 295 5.58 -16.60 10.45
N SER A 296 5.28 -17.55 9.56
CA SER A 296 6.28 -18.43 8.94
C SER A 296 7.08 -17.77 7.82
N GLY A 297 6.54 -16.72 7.20
CA GLY A 297 7.14 -16.02 6.08
C GLY A 297 8.44 -15.33 6.48
N ARG A 298 9.34 -15.14 5.50
CA ARG A 298 10.50 -14.27 5.71
C ARG A 298 9.99 -12.87 6.06
N LYS A 299 10.64 -12.24 7.02
CA LYS A 299 10.28 -10.91 7.48
C LYS A 299 11.10 -9.85 6.77
N SER A 300 10.45 -8.72 6.53
CA SER A 300 11.11 -7.47 6.20
C SER A 300 10.77 -6.44 7.26
N MET A 301 11.75 -5.63 7.63
CA MET A 301 11.54 -4.56 8.59
C MET A 301 12.18 -3.28 8.11
N THR A 302 11.47 -2.18 8.33
CA THR A 302 12.05 -0.85 8.22
C THR A 302 11.86 -0.15 9.55
N ALA A 303 12.90 0.53 10.03
CA ALA A 303 12.79 1.39 11.19
C ALA A 303 13.48 2.73 10.94
N SER A 304 12.80 3.83 11.29
CA SER A 304 13.33 5.18 11.25
C SER A 304 13.14 5.85 12.61
N GLY A 305 14.10 6.63 13.07
CA GLY A 305 14.03 7.30 14.38
C GLY A 305 15.29 7.14 15.22
N ASN A 306 15.10 7.13 16.54
CA ASN A 306 16.12 6.70 17.48
C ASN A 306 16.08 5.19 17.74
N LEU A 307 16.91 4.43 17.01
CA LEU A 307 16.85 2.97 16.94
C LEU A 307 17.60 2.23 18.05
N GLY A 308 18.06 2.92 19.10
CA GLY A 308 18.91 2.33 20.15
C GLY A 308 18.30 1.12 20.89
N HIS A 309 16.97 1.04 20.97
CA HIS A 309 16.24 -0.07 21.59
C HIS A 309 15.37 -0.85 20.59
N THR A 310 15.55 -0.62 19.29
CA THR A 310 14.77 -1.30 18.25
C THR A 310 15.40 -2.67 17.95
N PRO A 311 14.66 -3.79 18.09
CA PRO A 311 15.18 -5.12 17.82
C PRO A 311 15.51 -5.27 16.35
N PHE A 312 16.45 -6.17 16.05
CA PHE A 312 16.68 -6.62 14.69
C PHE A 312 15.64 -7.68 14.27
N VAL A 313 15.54 -7.93 12.96
CA VAL A 313 14.57 -8.90 12.43
C VAL A 313 14.79 -10.32 12.96
N ASP A 314 16.04 -10.70 13.23
CA ASP A 314 16.42 -12.00 13.79
C ASP A 314 16.08 -12.17 15.27
N GLU A 315 15.79 -11.07 15.97
CA GLU A 315 15.40 -11.08 17.39
C GLU A 315 13.89 -11.22 17.62
N LEU A 316 13.08 -11.32 16.55
CA LEU A 316 11.60 -11.31 16.58
C LEU A 316 10.97 -12.71 16.46
#